data_AF-A0A3D2M1F6-F1
#
_entry.id   AF-A0A3D2M1F6-F1
#
_cell.length_a   1.000
_cell.length_b   1.000
_cell.length_c   1.000
_cell.angle_alpha   90.00
_cell.angle_beta   90.00
_cell.angle_gamma   90.00
#
_symmetry.space_group_name_H-M   'P 1'
#
loop_
_entity.id
_entity.type
_entity.pdbx_description
1 polymer ?
#
loop_
_entity_poly.entity_id
_entity_poly.type
_entity_poly.pdbx_seq_one_letter_code
_entity_poly.pdbx_strand_id
1 'polypeptide(L)' 'GNLEEAETQLRKAHERVPDHEIAAHLGEVLWASGEEREARAIWAEALKQQPDSQVLRETIKRLTGSEKL' A
#
# COMPACT_ATOMS: atom_id res chain seq x y z
N GLY A 1 1.02 14.40 10.90
CA GLY A 1 0.01 13.33 11.03
C GLY A 1 0.57 12.22 11.88
N ASN A 2 -0.28 11.36 12.43
CA ASN A 2 0.14 10.22 13.25
C ASN A 2 0.22 8.95 12.39
N LEU A 3 1.41 8.60 11.91
CA LEU A 3 1.62 7.47 10.99
C LEU A 3 1.34 6.12 11.67
N GLU A 4 1.72 5.96 12.94
CA GLU A 4 1.48 4.72 13.70
C GLU A 4 -0.02 4.42 13.88
N GLU A 5 -0.81 5.45 14.16
CA GLU A 5 -2.25 5.30 14.26
C GLU A 5 -2.88 4.97 12.90
N ALA A 6 -2.46 5.66 11.84
CA ALA A 6 -2.93 5.38 10.49
C ALA A 6 -2.61 3.94 10.06
N GLU A 7 -1.38 3.49 10.29
CA GLU A 7 -0.94 2.13 10.01
C GLU A 7 -1.81 1.12 10.76
N THR A 8 -2.02 1.32 12.06
CA THR A 8 -2.83 0.43 12.90
C THR A 8 -4.25 0.29 12.36
N GLN A 9 -4.88 1.39 11.93
CA GLN A 9 -6.23 1.34 11.37
C GLN A 9 -6.25 0.68 9.98
N LEU A 10 -5.28 1.00 9.14
CA LEU A 10 -5.17 0.45 7.79
C LEU A 10 -4.88 -1.05 7.79
N ARG A 11 -4.04 -1.55 8.70
CA ARG A 11 -3.82 -3.00 8.89
C ARG A 11 -5.11 -3.71 9.26
N LYS A 12 -5.85 -3.19 10.26
CA LYS A 12 -7.16 -3.75 10.65
C LYS A 12 -8.18 -3.72 9.52
N ALA A 13 -8.18 -2.66 8.72
CA ALA A 13 -9.05 -2.55 7.56
C ALA A 13 -8.66 -3.57 6.49
N HIS A 14 -7.36 -3.72 6.20
CA HIS A 14 -6.82 -4.63 5.20
C HIS A 14 -7.05 -6.10 5.55
N GLU A 15 -6.92 -6.46 6.84
CA GLU A 15 -7.22 -7.81 7.33
C GLU A 15 -8.70 -8.18 7.15
N ARG A 16 -9.60 -7.22 7.31
CA ARG A 16 -11.05 -7.43 7.16
C ARG A 16 -11.48 -7.40 5.70
N VAL A 17 -10.88 -6.51 4.93
CA VAL A 17 -11.19 -6.23 3.54
C VAL A 17 -9.86 -6.03 2.80
N PRO A 18 -9.33 -7.07 2.13
CA PRO A 18 -8.07 -6.98 1.38
C PRO A 18 -8.30 -6.28 0.04
N ASP A 19 -8.74 -5.03 0.09
CA ASP A 19 -9.02 -4.17 -1.06
C ASP A 19 -7.76 -3.44 -1.54
N HIS A 20 -7.68 -3.17 -2.85
CA HIS A 20 -6.52 -2.55 -3.47
C HIS A 20 -6.32 -1.07 -3.07
N GLU A 21 -7.39 -0.33 -2.75
CA GLU A 21 -7.31 1.05 -2.27
C GLU A 21 -6.75 1.07 -0.85
N ILE A 22 -7.22 0.15 0.01
CA ILE A 22 -6.69 -0.01 1.36
C ILE A 22 -5.21 -0.40 1.31
N ALA A 23 -4.83 -1.33 0.43
CA ALA A 23 -3.44 -1.73 0.24
C ALA A 23 -2.56 -0.57 -0.28
N ALA A 24 -3.09 0.28 -1.17
CA ALA A 24 -2.38 1.46 -1.65
C ALA A 24 -2.04 2.41 -0.49
N HIS A 25 -3.03 2.74 0.35
CA HIS A 25 -2.84 3.61 1.52
C HIS A 25 -1.98 2.99 2.61
N LEU A 26 -2.16 1.69 2.91
CA LEU A 26 -1.32 0.99 3.88
C LEU A 26 0.14 1.02 3.46
N GLY A 27 0.44 0.69 2.20
CA GLY A 27 1.80 0.75 1.70
C GLY A 27 2.37 2.17 1.65
N GLU A 28 1.55 3.20 1.39
CA GLU A 28 2.00 4.60 1.49
C GLU A 28 2.41 4.98 2.91
N VAL A 29 1.65 4.57 3.93
CA VAL A 29 2.00 4.82 5.33
C VAL A 29 3.28 4.09 5.71
N LEU A 30 3.39 2.80 5.36
CA LEU A 30 4.60 2.00 5.60
C LEU A 30 5.83 2.62 4.91
N TRP A 31 5.66 3.09 3.68
CA TRP A 31 6.70 3.78 2.93
C TRP A 31 7.16 5.06 3.64
N ALA A 32 6.22 5.89 4.08
CA ALA A 32 6.51 7.11 4.82
C ALA A 32 7.19 6.84 6.18
N SER A 33 6.93 5.69 6.79
CA SER A 33 7.58 5.21 8.02
C SER A 33 8.96 4.55 7.80
N GLY A 34 9.41 4.41 6.55
CA GLY A 34 10.68 3.75 6.19
C GLY A 34 10.60 2.23 6.09
N GLU A 35 9.41 1.64 6.21
CA GLU A 35 9.14 0.21 6.09
C GLU A 35 8.91 -0.22 4.62
N GLU A 36 9.79 0.23 3.73
CA GLU A 36 9.65 0.08 2.28
C GLU A 36 9.51 -1.38 1.82
N ARG A 37 10.18 -2.31 2.50
CA ARG A 37 10.10 -3.74 2.17
C ARG A 37 8.69 -4.29 2.39
N GLU A 38 8.04 -3.88 3.47
CA GLU A 38 6.68 -4.31 3.75
C GLU A 38 5.68 -3.61 2.84
N ALA A 39 5.86 -2.31 2.59
CA ALA A 39 5.06 -1.56 1.62
C ALA A 39 5.04 -2.26 0.25
N ARG A 40 6.21 -2.67 -0.26
CA ARG A 40 6.33 -3.41 -1.52
C ARG A 40 5.65 -4.77 -1.48
N ALA A 41 5.72 -5.49 -0.36
CA ALA A 41 5.05 -6.78 -0.22
C ALA A 41 3.53 -6.65 -0.30
N ILE A 42 2.96 -5.66 0.42
CA ILE A 42 1.52 -5.35 0.38
C ILE A 42 1.08 -4.94 -1.02
N TRP A 43 1.81 -4.02 -1.66
CA TRP A 43 1.50 -3.60 -3.02
C TRP A 43 1.61 -4.75 -4.03
N ALA A 44 2.58 -5.65 -3.87
CA ALA A 44 2.75 -6.78 -4.79
C ALA A 44 1.59 -7.76 -4.69
N GLU A 45 1.13 -8.03 -3.48
CA GLU A 45 -0.04 -8.89 -3.27
C GLU A 45 -1.31 -8.25 -3.82
N ALA A 46 -1.53 -6.96 -3.55
CA ALA A 46 -2.67 -6.23 -4.09
C ALA A 46 -2.66 -6.15 -5.64
N LEU A 47 -1.50 -5.99 -6.28
CA LEU A 47 -1.39 -6.01 -7.74
C LEU A 47 -1.65 -7.40 -8.34
N LYS A 48 -1.37 -8.50 -7.63
CA LYS A 48 -1.73 -9.84 -8.12
C LYS A 48 -3.25 -10.01 -8.16
N GLN A 49 -3.96 -9.48 -7.16
CA GLN A 49 -5.40 -9.60 -7.03
C GLN A 49 -6.14 -8.62 -7.95
N GLN A 50 -5.65 -7.38 -8.04
CA GLN A 50 -6.18 -6.35 -8.92
C GLN A 50 -5.09 -5.72 -9.81
N PRO A 51 -4.68 -6.40 -10.90
CA PRO A 51 -3.64 -5.90 -11.79
C PRO A 51 -3.97 -4.56 -12.43
N ASP A 52 -5.25 -4.23 -12.63
CA ASP A 52 -5.68 -3.01 -13.31
C ASP A 52 -5.99 -1.84 -12.35
N SER A 53 -5.64 -1.98 -11.06
CA SER A 53 -5.87 -0.93 -10.07
C SER A 53 -5.04 0.32 -10.38
N GLN A 54 -5.71 1.35 -10.91
CA GLN A 54 -5.07 2.62 -11.26
C GLN A 54 -4.51 3.33 -10.02
N VAL A 55 -5.30 3.40 -8.93
CA VAL A 55 -4.88 4.05 -7.68
C VAL A 55 -3.63 3.42 -7.07
N LEU A 56 -3.53 2.08 -7.11
CA LEU A 56 -2.37 1.36 -6.60
C LEU A 56 -1.14 1.63 -7.47
N ARG A 57 -1.28 1.52 -8.80
CA ARG A 57 -0.18 1.80 -9.74
C ARG A 57 0.33 3.24 -9.63
N GLU A 58 -0.57 4.21 -9.55
CA GLU A 58 -0.22 5.62 -9.38
C GLU A 58 0.52 5.87 -8.06
N THR A 59 0.08 5.22 -6.98
CA THR A 59 0.72 5.31 -5.66
C THR A 59 2.15 4.75 -5.70
N ILE A 60 2.32 3.55 -6.26
CA ILE A 60 3.65 2.92 -6.40
C ILE A 60 4.55 3.79 -7.27
N LYS A 61 4.04 4.31 -8.40
CA LYS A 61 4.81 5.19 -9.31
C LYS A 61 5.26 6.47 -8.63
N ARG A 62 4.36 7.12 -7.88
CA ARG A 62 4.65 8.37 -7.18
C ARG A 62 5.71 8.18 -6.09
N LEU A 63 5.68 7.06 -5.37
CA LEU A 63 6.57 6.82 -4.24
C LEU A 63 7.91 6.17 -4.63
N THR A 64 7.91 5.33 -5.67
CA THR A 64 9.09 4.56 -6.07
C THR A 64 9.72 5.00 -7.40
N GLY A 65 9.02 5.83 -8.18
CA GLY A 65 9.40 6.17 -9.55
C GLY A 65 9.12 5.07 -10.59
N SER A 66 8.52 3.94 -10.19
CA SER A 66 8.25 2.78 -11.04
C SER A 66 6.82 2.26 -10.84
N GLU A 67 6.18 1.75 -11.89
CA GLU A 67 4.90 1.02 -11.77
C GLU A 67 5.11 -0.49 -11.52
N LYS A 68 6.38 -0.89 -11.39
CA LYS A 68 6.83 -2.25 -11.09
C LYS A 68 7.55 -2.25 -9.74
N LEU A 69 7.27 -3.27 -8.93
CA LEU A 69 7.80 -3.41 -7.57
C LEU A 69 9.16 -4.10 -7.52
#